data_AF-A0A3B9P3L5-F1
#
_entry.id   AF-A0A3B9P3L5-F1
#
_cell.length_a   1.000
_cell.length_b   1.000
_cell.length_c   1.000
_cell.angle_alpha   90.00
_cell.angle_beta   90.00
_cell.angle_gamma   90.00
#
_symmetry.space_group_name_H-M   'P 1'
#
loop_
_entity.id
_entity.type
_entity.pdbx_description
1 polymer ?
#
loop_
_entity_poly.entity_id
_entity_poly.type
_entity_poly.pdbx_seq_one_letter_code
_entity_poly.pdbx_strand_id
1 'polypeptide(L)'
;MLLPLTLVELVHTHKGEGKLERIKEAKMDLTYTAIPYDPLRNAVALFLAELFTKSLREEEANEEKFEFVRGACLALDTLEPLPAAFHLAIWAKLTQYLGFGPEVKGVTGDLFFDLQDGAFLSEPSLLHPYLDSATSEYLRESLRWDFEGPLHIPKAGRRSLLEGLERFMNVHLDGFGTFKSLEILSELFA
;
A
#
# COMPACT_ATOMS: atom_id res chain seq x y z
N MET A 1 15.05 -19.31 5.74
CA MET A 1 13.92 -18.73 6.51
C MET A 1 13.14 -17.87 5.54
N LEU A 2 11.85 -18.11 5.36
CA LEU A 2 11.01 -17.24 4.53
C LEU A 2 10.51 -16.09 5.40
N LEU A 3 10.72 -14.87 4.92
CA LEU A 3 10.24 -13.64 5.54
C LEU A 3 8.97 -13.16 4.83
N PRO A 4 8.18 -12.28 5.47
CA PRO A 4 7.11 -11.56 4.77
C PRO A 4 7.62 -10.94 3.47
N LEU A 5 6.81 -10.98 2.42
CA LEU A 5 7.12 -10.45 1.08
C LEU A 5 8.29 -11.11 0.34
N THR A 6 8.79 -12.27 0.80
CA THR A 6 9.84 -13.02 0.05
C THR A 6 9.31 -13.40 -1.33
N LEU A 7 10.00 -12.96 -2.39
CA LEU A 7 9.67 -13.32 -3.77
C LEU A 7 10.09 -14.77 -4.04
N VAL A 8 9.15 -15.57 -4.55
CA VAL A 8 9.36 -17.00 -4.79
C VAL A 8 8.84 -17.43 -6.16
N GLU A 9 9.60 -18.30 -6.82
CA GLU A 9 9.13 -19.13 -7.92
C GLU A 9 8.46 -20.38 -7.32
N LEU A 10 7.20 -20.64 -7.68
CA LEU A 10 6.43 -21.76 -7.15
C LEU A 10 6.03 -22.73 -8.26
N VAL A 11 6.30 -24.02 -8.05
CA VAL A 11 5.65 -25.10 -8.80
C VAL A 11 4.54 -25.65 -7.92
N HIS A 12 3.29 -25.56 -8.37
CA HIS A 12 2.12 -26.02 -7.61
C HIS A 12 1.25 -26.99 -8.42
N THR A 13 0.32 -27.67 -7.75
CA THR A 13 -0.72 -28.47 -8.41
C THR A 13 -1.95 -27.62 -8.63
N HIS A 14 -2.45 -27.54 -9.86
CA HIS A 14 -3.77 -26.96 -10.10
C HIS A 14 -4.87 -28.01 -9.87
N LYS A 15 -5.77 -27.77 -8.91
CA LYS A 15 -6.85 -28.72 -8.54
C LYS A 15 -8.26 -28.19 -8.84
N GLY A 16 -8.38 -27.03 -9.49
CA GLY A 16 -9.63 -26.31 -9.73
C GLY A 16 -10.05 -25.43 -8.55
N GLU A 17 -11.09 -24.62 -8.78
CA GLU A 17 -11.57 -23.56 -7.86
C GLU A 17 -11.89 -24.08 -6.44
N GLY A 18 -11.50 -23.31 -5.43
CA GLY A 18 -11.85 -23.53 -4.03
C GLY A 18 -11.15 -24.71 -3.33
N LYS A 19 -10.16 -25.35 -3.97
CA LYS A 19 -9.37 -26.43 -3.35
C LYS A 19 -7.94 -25.99 -3.08
N LEU A 20 -7.46 -26.29 -1.87
CA LEU A 20 -6.08 -26.00 -1.49
C LEU A 20 -5.09 -26.71 -2.43
N GLU A 21 -4.32 -25.92 -3.15
CA GLU A 21 -3.27 -26.37 -4.02
C GLU A 21 -2.03 -26.79 -3.22
N ARG A 22 -1.31 -27.79 -3.73
CA ARG A 22 -0.08 -28.27 -3.09
C ARG A 22 1.11 -27.63 -3.78
N ILE A 23 1.93 -26.92 -3.02
CA ILE A 23 3.27 -26.49 -3.43
C ILE A 23 4.15 -27.74 -3.56
N LYS A 24 4.67 -28.00 -4.77
CA LYS A 24 5.64 -29.06 -5.07
C LYS A 24 7.06 -28.57 -4.86
N GLU A 25 7.33 -27.34 -5.29
CA GLU A 25 8.64 -26.70 -5.21
C GLU A 25 8.46 -25.21 -4.94
N ALA A 26 9.36 -24.64 -4.15
CA ALA A 26 9.45 -23.21 -3.91
C ALA A 26 10.92 -22.83 -3.90
N LYS A 27 11.29 -21.87 -4.75
CA LYS A 27 12.64 -21.33 -4.85
C LYS A 27 12.57 -19.82 -4.66
N MET A 28 13.54 -19.25 -3.95
CA MET A 28 13.63 -17.79 -3.83
C MET A 28 14.02 -17.22 -5.20
N ASP A 29 13.21 -16.30 -5.72
CA ASP A 29 13.53 -15.52 -6.92
C ASP A 29 14.67 -14.55 -6.60
N LEU A 30 14.54 -13.85 -5.46
CA LEU A 30 15.49 -12.86 -4.99
C LEU A 30 15.73 -13.00 -3.49
N THR A 31 16.97 -12.77 -3.05
CA THR A 31 17.34 -12.74 -1.64
C THR A 31 17.49 -11.30 -1.19
N TYR A 32 16.64 -10.86 -0.26
CA TYR A 32 16.71 -9.53 0.33
C TYR A 32 17.97 -9.33 1.16
N THR A 33 18.50 -8.12 1.11
CA THR A 33 19.78 -7.74 1.72
C THR A 33 19.63 -6.81 2.93
N ALA A 34 18.53 -6.07 3.03
CA ALA A 34 18.27 -5.11 4.10
C ALA A 34 17.06 -5.50 4.96
N ILE A 35 15.94 -5.93 4.36
CA ILE A 35 14.70 -6.32 5.08
C ILE A 35 14.94 -7.30 6.25
N PRO A 36 15.82 -8.33 6.14
CA PRO A 36 16.08 -9.26 7.25
C PRO A 36 16.84 -8.65 8.44
N TYR A 37 17.57 -7.56 8.21
CA TYR A 37 18.58 -7.04 9.14
C TYR A 37 18.26 -5.62 9.64
N ASP A 38 17.34 -4.92 8.98
CA ASP A 38 16.85 -3.60 9.35
C ASP A 38 15.46 -3.74 10.00
N PRO A 39 15.32 -3.49 11.31
CA PRO A 39 14.04 -3.58 12.01
C PRO A 39 12.95 -2.68 11.44
N LEU A 40 13.31 -1.49 10.90
CA LEU A 40 12.37 -0.58 10.29
C LEU A 40 11.79 -1.17 9.01
N ARG A 41 12.66 -1.66 8.13
CA ARG A 41 12.24 -2.33 6.87
C ARG A 41 11.43 -3.58 7.16
N ASN A 42 11.80 -4.35 8.18
CA ASN A 42 11.06 -5.54 8.58
C ASN A 42 9.63 -5.20 9.02
N ALA A 43 9.46 -4.15 9.84
CA ALA A 43 8.14 -3.70 10.27
C ALA A 43 7.29 -3.18 9.10
N VAL A 44 7.91 -2.44 8.17
CA VAL A 44 7.23 -2.00 6.95
C VAL A 44 6.84 -3.21 6.07
N ALA A 45 7.69 -4.24 5.98
CA ALA A 45 7.38 -5.46 5.23
C ALA A 45 6.19 -6.22 5.85
N LEU A 46 6.12 -6.30 7.18
CA LEU A 46 4.99 -6.89 7.89
C LEU A 46 3.69 -6.12 7.65
N PHE A 47 3.74 -4.79 7.70
CA PHE A 47 2.59 -3.94 7.38
C PHE A 47 2.10 -4.16 5.96
N LEU A 48 3.01 -4.11 4.97
CA LEU A 48 2.65 -4.31 3.58
C LEU A 48 2.12 -5.72 3.31
N ALA A 49 2.66 -6.74 4.00
CA ALA A 49 2.11 -8.10 3.92
C ALA A 49 0.66 -8.17 4.44
N GLU A 50 0.32 -7.48 5.53
CA GLU A 50 -1.06 -7.38 6.01
C GLU A 50 -1.95 -6.63 5.00
N LEU A 51 -1.48 -5.49 4.48
CA LEU A 51 -2.19 -4.69 3.47
C LEU A 51 -2.50 -5.53 2.23
N PHE A 52 -1.49 -6.21 1.68
CA PHE A 52 -1.65 -7.02 0.47
C PHE A 52 -2.57 -8.20 0.72
N THR A 53 -2.45 -8.89 1.87
CA THR A 53 -3.36 -9.98 2.24
C THR A 53 -4.81 -9.54 2.32
N LYS A 54 -5.06 -8.32 2.81
CA LYS A 54 -6.43 -7.77 2.91
C LYS A 54 -7.01 -7.30 1.58
N SER A 55 -6.15 -6.86 0.65
CA SER A 55 -6.55 -6.14 -0.57
C SER A 55 -6.50 -6.99 -1.84
N LEU A 56 -5.55 -7.93 -1.92
CA LEU A 56 -5.34 -8.78 -3.10
C LEU A 56 -6.13 -10.08 -2.97
N ARG A 57 -7.44 -10.00 -3.23
CA ARG A 57 -8.37 -11.14 -3.10
C ARG A 57 -8.72 -11.83 -4.41
N GLU A 58 -8.31 -11.26 -5.53
CA GLU A 58 -8.59 -11.78 -6.87
C GLU A 58 -7.78 -13.05 -7.15
N GLU A 59 -8.42 -14.06 -7.74
CA GLU A 59 -7.77 -15.31 -8.16
C GLU A 59 -7.26 -15.25 -9.62
N GLU A 60 -7.57 -14.17 -10.35
CA GLU A 60 -7.13 -13.97 -11.74
C GLU A 60 -5.74 -13.35 -11.83
N ALA A 61 -5.01 -13.73 -12.89
CA ALA A 61 -3.68 -13.18 -13.14
C ALA A 61 -3.76 -11.70 -13.51
N ASN A 62 -2.96 -10.88 -12.83
CA ASN A 62 -2.78 -9.46 -13.15
C ASN A 62 -1.29 -9.11 -13.08
N GLU A 63 -0.64 -9.13 -14.25
CA GLU A 63 0.81 -8.91 -14.38
C GLU A 63 1.21 -7.51 -13.91
N GLU A 64 0.47 -6.47 -14.27
CA GLU A 64 0.77 -5.08 -13.88
C GLU A 64 0.72 -4.88 -12.36
N LYS A 65 -0.31 -5.44 -11.71
CA LYS A 65 -0.46 -5.43 -10.25
C LYS A 65 0.67 -6.19 -9.57
N PHE A 66 1.08 -7.33 -10.12
CA PHE A 66 2.21 -8.10 -9.60
C PHE A 66 3.53 -7.35 -9.74
N GLU A 67 3.81 -6.75 -10.90
CA GLU A 67 5.04 -5.97 -11.11
C GLU A 67 5.12 -4.75 -10.19
N PHE A 68 3.99 -4.10 -9.90
CA PHE A 68 3.94 -3.05 -8.88
C PHE A 68 4.31 -3.57 -7.48
N VAL A 69 3.70 -4.67 -7.04
CA VAL A 69 3.99 -5.27 -5.72
C VAL A 69 5.45 -5.71 -5.65
N ARG A 70 5.96 -6.36 -6.71
CA ARG A 70 7.35 -6.78 -6.83
C ARG A 70 8.31 -5.59 -6.73
N GLY A 71 8.02 -4.51 -7.46
CA GLY A 71 8.77 -3.26 -7.42
C GLY A 71 8.77 -2.62 -6.04
N ALA A 72 7.62 -2.59 -5.36
CA ALA A 72 7.50 -2.08 -3.99
C ALA A 72 8.36 -2.88 -3.01
N CYS A 73 8.36 -4.22 -3.10
CA CYS A 73 9.19 -5.07 -2.25
C CYS A 73 10.69 -4.85 -2.50
N LEU A 74 11.11 -4.71 -3.76
CA LEU A 74 12.51 -4.44 -4.11
C LEU A 74 12.95 -3.05 -3.63
N ALA A 75 12.10 -2.04 -3.78
CA ALA A 75 12.38 -0.70 -3.30
C ALA A 75 12.48 -0.63 -1.77
N LEU A 76 11.64 -1.39 -1.06
CA LEU A 76 11.75 -1.52 0.39
C LEU A 76 13.09 -2.12 0.83
N ASP A 77 13.69 -3.00 0.03
CA ASP A 77 15.00 -3.58 0.34
C ASP A 77 16.16 -2.65 -0.05
N THR A 78 16.01 -1.87 -1.12
CA THR A 78 17.16 -1.20 -1.77
C THR A 78 17.22 0.32 -1.58
N LEU A 79 16.11 1.02 -1.32
CA LEU A 79 16.12 2.47 -1.17
C LEU A 79 16.88 2.89 0.07
N GLU A 80 17.86 3.79 -0.07
CA GLU A 80 18.65 4.33 1.03
C GLU A 80 18.85 5.85 0.84
N PRO A 81 18.31 6.71 1.74
CA PRO A 81 17.50 6.36 2.90
C PRO A 81 16.08 5.90 2.52
N LEU A 82 15.47 5.04 3.34
CA LEU A 82 14.06 4.67 3.19
C LEU A 82 13.15 5.85 3.65
N PRO A 83 12.24 6.36 2.81
CA PRO A 83 11.34 7.42 3.23
C PRO A 83 10.40 6.97 4.35
N ALA A 84 10.21 7.81 5.36
CA ALA A 84 9.37 7.48 6.52
C ALA A 84 7.87 7.30 6.17
N ALA A 85 7.45 7.78 5.00
CA ALA A 85 6.11 7.62 4.45
C ALA A 85 6.01 6.57 3.33
N PHE A 86 7.05 5.76 3.11
CA PHE A 86 7.11 4.76 2.05
C PHE A 86 5.84 3.88 1.98
N HIS A 87 5.44 3.30 3.11
CA HIS A 87 4.27 2.42 3.21
C HIS A 87 2.96 3.11 2.80
N LEU A 88 2.82 4.41 3.06
CA LEU A 88 1.64 5.20 2.65
C LEU A 88 1.64 5.44 1.15
N ALA A 89 2.80 5.67 0.52
CA ALA A 89 2.91 5.77 -0.93
C ALA A 89 2.55 4.45 -1.62
N ILE A 90 3.06 3.33 -1.10
CA ILE A 90 2.70 2.01 -1.64
C ILE A 90 1.20 1.76 -1.51
N TRP A 91 0.61 2.05 -0.35
CA TRP A 91 -0.83 1.90 -0.15
C TRP A 91 -1.63 2.81 -1.07
N ALA A 92 -1.32 4.11 -1.13
CA ALA A 92 -2.01 5.05 -2.01
C ALA A 92 -1.99 4.57 -3.47
N LYS A 93 -0.83 4.14 -3.98
CA LYS A 93 -0.71 3.62 -5.35
C LYS A 93 -1.41 2.29 -5.56
N LEU A 94 -1.43 1.41 -4.56
CA LEU A 94 -2.12 0.12 -4.64
C LEU A 94 -3.59 0.31 -5.05
N THR A 95 -4.24 1.37 -4.59
CA THR A 95 -5.64 1.68 -4.96
C THR A 95 -5.85 1.79 -6.47
N GLN A 96 -4.85 2.28 -7.23
CA GLN A 96 -4.92 2.37 -8.70
C GLN A 96 -4.98 0.99 -9.35
N TYR A 97 -4.28 0.01 -8.79
CA TYR A 97 -4.31 -1.37 -9.27
C TYR A 97 -5.55 -2.15 -8.80
N LEU A 98 -6.26 -1.64 -7.79
CA LEU A 98 -7.53 -2.21 -7.31
C LEU A 98 -8.75 -1.64 -8.05
N GLY A 99 -8.56 -0.71 -8.99
CA GLY A 99 -9.63 -0.21 -9.86
C GLY A 99 -10.47 0.94 -9.30
N PHE A 100 -10.14 1.45 -8.11
CA PHE A 100 -10.82 2.60 -7.48
C PHE A 100 -9.84 3.72 -7.07
N GLY A 101 -8.61 3.66 -7.58
CA GLY A 101 -7.59 4.64 -7.25
C GLY A 101 -7.90 6.03 -7.80
N PRO A 102 -7.50 7.08 -7.08
CA PRO A 102 -7.82 8.44 -7.47
C PRO A 102 -7.04 8.91 -8.70
N GLU A 103 -7.70 9.72 -9.53
CA GLU A 103 -7.03 10.39 -10.64
C GLU A 103 -6.21 11.58 -10.13
N VAL A 104 -4.90 11.56 -10.42
CA VAL A 104 -3.97 12.63 -10.01
C VAL A 104 -4.06 13.87 -10.93
N LYS A 105 -4.90 13.81 -11.98
CA LYS A 105 -5.15 14.89 -12.94
C LYS A 105 -6.14 15.93 -12.36
N GLY A 106 -5.83 16.47 -11.18
CA GLY A 106 -6.61 17.55 -10.58
C GLY A 106 -6.29 18.91 -11.19
N VAL A 107 -7.29 19.80 -11.21
CA VAL A 107 -7.11 21.20 -11.57
C VAL A 107 -6.44 21.93 -10.40
N THR A 108 -5.72 23.02 -10.68
CA THR A 108 -5.24 23.92 -9.63
C THR A 108 -6.43 24.40 -8.78
N GLY A 109 -6.48 24.01 -7.51
CA GLY A 109 -7.55 24.38 -6.58
C GLY A 109 -8.36 23.22 -6.01
N ASP A 110 -8.16 21.98 -6.46
CA ASP A 110 -8.81 20.81 -5.85
C ASP A 110 -8.09 20.43 -4.56
N LEU A 111 -8.62 20.90 -3.44
CA LEU A 111 -7.98 20.82 -2.12
C LEU A 111 -8.42 19.60 -1.30
N PHE A 112 -9.61 19.04 -1.53
CA PHE A 112 -10.18 18.00 -0.68
C PHE A 112 -10.30 16.68 -1.44
N PHE A 113 -10.22 15.55 -0.74
CA PHE A 113 -10.38 14.24 -1.36
C PHE A 113 -11.68 13.58 -0.88
N ASP A 114 -12.60 13.32 -1.80
CA ASP A 114 -13.86 12.61 -1.54
C ASP A 114 -13.59 11.10 -1.44
N LEU A 115 -13.91 10.50 -0.30
CA LEU A 115 -13.66 9.08 -0.04
C LEU A 115 -14.65 8.17 -0.76
N GLN A 116 -15.84 8.66 -1.10
CA GLN A 116 -16.87 7.87 -1.77
C GLN A 116 -16.60 7.76 -3.26
N ASP A 117 -16.32 8.89 -3.90
CA ASP A 117 -16.15 8.96 -5.36
C ASP A 117 -14.68 8.81 -5.79
N GLY A 118 -13.73 8.86 -4.85
CA GLY A 118 -12.31 8.76 -5.16
C GLY A 118 -11.78 9.94 -5.95
N ALA A 119 -12.36 11.14 -5.76
CA ALA A 119 -12.07 12.33 -6.55
C ALA A 119 -11.55 13.48 -5.69
N PHE A 120 -10.66 14.29 -6.27
CA PHE A 120 -10.25 15.56 -5.67
C PHE A 120 -11.27 16.66 -6.01
N LEU A 121 -11.67 17.45 -5.03
CA LEU A 121 -12.68 18.50 -5.11
C LEU A 121 -12.13 19.84 -4.60
N SER A 122 -12.61 20.94 -5.17
CA SER A 122 -12.25 22.30 -4.72
C SER A 122 -12.84 22.68 -3.37
N GLU A 123 -13.96 22.06 -3.00
CA GLU A 123 -14.66 22.27 -1.74
C GLU A 123 -14.95 20.92 -1.06
N PRO A 124 -15.10 20.89 0.28
CA PRO A 124 -15.47 19.68 0.99
C PRO A 124 -16.81 19.12 0.51
N SER A 125 -16.91 17.80 0.39
CA SER A 125 -18.18 17.14 0.08
C SER A 125 -19.19 17.37 1.21
N LEU A 126 -20.40 17.77 0.87
CA LEU A 126 -21.51 17.93 1.83
C LEU A 126 -22.19 16.61 2.17
N LEU A 127 -22.01 15.59 1.31
CA LEU A 127 -22.72 14.32 1.38
C LEU A 127 -21.81 13.15 1.73
N HIS A 128 -20.53 13.25 1.39
CA HIS A 128 -19.58 12.16 1.54
C HIS A 128 -18.50 12.48 2.57
N PRO A 129 -17.96 11.45 3.23
CA PRO A 129 -16.74 11.60 3.99
C PRO A 129 -15.59 12.06 3.09
N TYR A 130 -14.76 12.98 3.57
CA TYR A 130 -13.63 13.52 2.82
C TYR A 130 -12.35 13.59 3.68
N LEU A 131 -11.21 13.80 3.02
CA LEU A 131 -9.94 14.22 3.63
C LEU A 131 -9.80 15.73 3.57
N ASP A 132 -9.27 16.32 4.64
CA ASP A 132 -8.98 17.76 4.69
C ASP A 132 -7.89 18.15 3.68
N SER A 133 -7.65 19.46 3.56
CA SER A 133 -6.73 19.97 2.54
C SER A 133 -5.30 19.47 2.71
N ALA A 134 -4.80 19.40 3.94
CA ALA A 134 -3.44 18.93 4.20
C ALA A 134 -3.30 17.43 3.90
N THR A 135 -4.26 16.62 4.34
CA THR A 135 -4.22 15.16 4.14
C THR A 135 -4.41 14.78 2.67
N SER A 136 -5.23 15.54 1.94
CA SER A 136 -5.41 15.37 0.50
C SER A 136 -4.12 15.66 -0.27
N GLU A 137 -3.34 16.66 0.14
CA GLU A 137 -2.03 16.91 -0.48
C GLU A 137 -1.04 15.77 -0.17
N TYR A 138 -1.01 15.24 1.06
CA TYR A 138 -0.17 14.07 1.38
C TYR A 138 -0.55 12.84 0.56
N LEU A 139 -1.84 12.62 0.29
CA LEU A 139 -2.30 11.57 -0.62
C LEU A 139 -1.79 11.83 -2.04
N ARG A 140 -1.86 13.07 -2.53
CA ARG A 140 -1.40 13.46 -3.86
C ARG A 140 0.12 13.28 -4.01
N GLU A 141 0.91 13.69 -3.02
CA GLU A 141 2.35 13.44 -2.95
C GLU A 141 2.65 11.94 -2.99
N SER A 142 1.93 11.15 -2.20
CA SER A 142 2.07 9.68 -2.13
C SER A 142 1.76 8.98 -3.46
N LEU A 143 0.74 9.45 -4.18
CA LEU A 143 0.37 8.94 -5.51
C LEU A 143 1.40 9.31 -6.58
N ARG A 144 2.01 10.50 -6.48
CA ARG A 144 2.99 11.00 -7.46
C ARG A 144 4.39 10.44 -7.26
N TRP A 145 4.78 10.16 -6.02
CA TRP A 145 6.12 9.69 -5.68
C TRP A 145 6.47 8.41 -6.44
N ASP A 146 7.55 8.38 -7.21
CA ASP A 146 7.86 7.34 -8.20
C ASP A 146 9.06 6.50 -7.79
N PHE A 147 9.20 6.24 -6.49
CA PHE A 147 10.38 5.60 -5.89
C PHE A 147 11.65 6.45 -5.94
N GLU A 148 11.56 7.67 -6.45
CA GLU A 148 12.68 8.60 -6.54
C GLU A 148 12.52 9.79 -5.60
N GLY A 149 13.66 10.25 -5.09
CA GLY A 149 13.72 11.41 -4.23
C GLY A 149 13.01 11.23 -2.88
N PRO A 150 12.98 12.30 -2.08
CA PRO A 150 12.45 12.21 -0.74
C PRO A 150 10.93 12.37 -0.73
N LEU A 151 10.27 11.64 0.17
CA LEU A 151 8.85 11.79 0.48
C LEU A 151 8.68 12.29 1.92
N HIS A 152 8.43 13.59 2.06
CA HIS A 152 8.41 14.27 3.36
C HIS A 152 6.99 14.51 3.85
N ILE A 153 6.43 13.51 4.54
CA ILE A 153 5.15 13.67 5.23
C ILE A 153 5.42 13.74 6.75
N PRO A 154 5.03 14.82 7.44
CA PRO A 154 5.25 14.95 8.88
C PRO A 154 4.50 13.85 9.63
N LYS A 155 4.95 13.51 10.84
CA LYS A 155 4.35 12.43 11.66
C LYS A 155 2.82 12.54 11.81
N ALA A 156 2.32 13.75 12.09
CA ALA A 156 0.87 14.00 12.17
C ALA A 156 0.16 13.81 10.83
N GLY A 157 0.80 14.20 9.72
CA GLY A 157 0.31 13.97 8.36
C GLY A 157 0.25 12.49 8.01
N ARG A 158 1.29 11.73 8.37
CA ARG A 158 1.33 10.26 8.16
C ARG A 158 0.19 9.56 8.88
N ARG A 159 -0.09 9.94 10.13
CA ARG A 159 -1.24 9.42 10.90
C ARG A 159 -2.56 9.75 10.22
N SER A 160 -2.75 11.02 9.84
CA SER A 160 -4.00 11.47 9.21
C SER A 160 -4.23 10.77 7.86
N LEU A 161 -3.17 10.59 7.06
CA LEU A 161 -3.24 9.90 5.78
C LEU A 161 -3.51 8.40 5.97
N LEU A 162 -2.89 7.76 6.96
CA LEU A 162 -3.13 6.35 7.27
C LEU A 162 -4.59 6.09 7.65
N GLU A 163 -5.16 6.91 8.54
CA GLU A 163 -6.59 6.86 8.91
C GLU A 163 -7.50 7.15 7.70
N GLY A 164 -7.09 8.10 6.85
CA GLY A 164 -7.78 8.43 5.61
C GLY A 164 -7.81 7.29 4.60
N LEU A 165 -6.68 6.63 4.37
CA LEU A 165 -6.56 5.46 3.52
C LEU A 165 -7.35 4.27 4.08
N GLU A 166 -7.32 4.05 5.40
CA GLU A 166 -8.15 3.00 6.01
C GLU A 166 -9.64 3.23 5.77
N ARG A 167 -10.11 4.48 5.96
CA ARG A 167 -11.51 4.86 5.65
C ARG A 167 -11.81 4.68 4.17
N PHE A 168 -10.91 5.09 3.29
CA PHE A 168 -11.07 4.93 1.84
C PHE A 168 -11.21 3.46 1.46
N MET A 169 -10.33 2.59 1.94
CA MET A 169 -10.40 1.15 1.66
C MET A 169 -11.69 0.52 2.19
N ASN A 170 -12.18 0.93 3.37
CA ASN A 170 -13.44 0.41 3.91
C ASN A 170 -14.68 0.85 3.11
N VAL A 171 -14.59 1.92 2.32
CA VAL A 171 -15.67 2.33 1.39
C VAL A 171 -15.67 1.48 0.13
N HIS A 172 -14.48 1.12 -0.39
CA HIS A 172 -14.33 0.46 -1.69
C HIS A 172 -14.11 -1.06 -1.63
N LEU A 173 -13.69 -1.60 -0.49
CA LEU A 173 -13.43 -3.03 -0.30
C LEU A 173 -14.26 -3.61 0.85
N ASP A 174 -15.13 -4.56 0.50
CA ASP A 174 -15.93 -5.29 1.47
C ASP A 174 -15.06 -6.04 2.49
N GLY A 175 -15.29 -5.78 3.78
CA GLY A 175 -14.59 -6.48 4.85
C GLY A 175 -13.09 -6.18 4.91
N PHE A 176 -12.65 -4.99 4.50
CA PHE A 176 -11.25 -4.57 4.68
C PHE A 176 -10.87 -4.45 6.16
N GLY A 177 -11.70 -3.77 6.96
CA GLY A 177 -11.54 -3.63 8.41
C GLY A 177 -10.38 -2.72 8.80
N THR A 178 -9.86 -2.93 10.01
CA THR A 178 -8.74 -2.15 10.59
C THR A 178 -7.43 -2.93 10.58
N PHE A 179 -6.29 -2.25 10.60
CA PHE A 179 -4.98 -2.91 10.66
C PHE A 179 -4.60 -3.31 12.07
N LYS A 180 -4.09 -4.53 12.23
CA LYS A 180 -3.47 -5.00 13.48
C LYS A 180 -2.02 -4.54 13.58
N SER A 181 -1.31 -4.41 12.45
CA SER A 181 0.06 -3.89 12.37
C SER A 181 0.18 -2.39 12.68
N LEU A 182 -0.93 -1.68 12.80
CA LEU A 182 -0.95 -0.23 13.00
C LEU A 182 -0.38 0.15 14.38
N GLU A 183 -0.63 -0.68 15.40
CA GLU A 183 -0.02 -0.54 16.73
C GLU A 183 1.52 -0.68 16.65
N ILE A 184 2.01 -1.63 15.84
CA ILE A 184 3.45 -1.90 15.68
C ILE A 184 4.17 -0.75 14.96
N LEU A 185 3.59 -0.21 13.89
CA LEU A 185 4.16 0.97 13.20
C LEU A 185 4.12 2.22 14.09
N SER A 186 3.07 2.35 14.90
CA SER A 186 2.91 3.48 15.82
C SER A 186 4.05 3.56 16.83
N GLU A 187 4.54 2.41 17.33
CA GLU A 187 5.66 2.35 18.28
C GLU A 187 7.01 2.69 17.62
N LEU A 188 7.22 2.33 16.35
CA LEU A 188 8.49 2.52 15.65
C LEU A 188 8.65 3.90 15.01
N PHE A 189 7.54 4.56 14.69
CA PHE A 189 7.52 5.94 14.17
C PHE A 189 7.11 6.98 15.24
N ALA A 190 7.04 6.56 16.52
CA ALA A 190 6.79 7.43 17.67
C ALA A 190 7.95 8.38 17.96
#